data_AF-A0A182IU50-F1
#
_entry.id   AF-A0A182IU50-F1
#
_cell.length_a   1.000
_cell.length_b   1.000
_cell.length_c   1.000
_cell.angle_alpha   90.00
_cell.angle_beta   90.00
_cell.angle_gamma   90.00
#
_symmetry.space_group_name_H-M   'P 1'
#
loop_
_entity.id
_entity.type
_entity.pdbx_description
1 polymer ?
#
loop_
_entity_poly.entity_id
_entity_poly.type
_entity_poly.pdbx_seq_one_letter_code
_entity_poly.pdbx_strand_id
1 'polypeptide(L)'
;LIYKLLTSCPGIENIFLLVRSKRGKDIFSRVEEIFDDAMFDKMKQTCPKYDHKIRAVAGDCMQPGLGISPSDREVLTENVNIVFHLAATVRFDEKMKTAMQINVKACRDVLDLCHDMKRLKSVIYVSTAYTQCPQAVVDERFYEPPMESEKMIHLTDCVTDGMIEKITPVLLGKWPNTYTFTKAIAEDVVRKNSRGMPVGMFRPGIGKLNSIHNLSYSRKAALCV
;
A
#
# COMPACT_ATOMS: atom_id res chain seq x y z
N LEU A 1 -2.87 5.33 10.88
CA LEU A 1 -1.70 6.04 10.33
C LEU A 1 -1.89 7.55 10.28
N ILE A 2 -2.86 8.04 9.49
CA ILE A 2 -3.09 9.49 9.28
C ILE A 2 -3.22 10.27 10.59
N TYR A 3 -4.02 9.78 11.54
CA TYR A 3 -4.13 10.35 12.90
C TYR A 3 -2.75 10.60 13.54
N LYS A 4 -1.84 9.61 13.47
CA LYS A 4 -0.51 9.70 14.07
C LYS A 4 0.40 10.65 13.32
N LEU A 5 0.32 10.70 11.99
CA LEU A 5 1.06 11.68 11.20
C LEU A 5 0.65 13.10 11.60
N LEU A 6 -0.64 13.38 11.71
CA LEU A 6 -1.15 14.70 12.08
C LEU A 6 -0.81 15.11 13.52
N THR A 7 -0.87 14.17 14.46
CA THR A 7 -0.67 14.46 15.91
C THR A 7 0.77 14.36 16.38
N SER A 8 1.61 13.53 15.74
CA SER A 8 2.98 13.22 16.20
C SER A 8 4.07 13.76 15.26
N CYS A 9 3.72 14.23 14.06
CA CYS A 9 4.67 14.78 13.09
C CYS A 9 4.31 16.24 12.74
N PRO A 10 4.55 17.23 13.64
CA PRO A 10 4.11 18.61 13.42
C PRO A 10 4.71 19.26 12.15
N GLY A 11 5.92 18.84 11.74
CA GLY A 11 6.61 19.30 10.53
C GLY A 11 6.11 18.68 9.21
N ILE A 12 5.05 17.88 9.21
CA ILE A 12 4.40 17.42 7.99
C ILE A 12 3.65 18.59 7.34
N GLU A 13 3.94 18.87 6.08
CA GLU A 13 3.34 19.97 5.32
C GLU A 13 2.13 19.47 4.53
N ASN A 14 2.28 18.35 3.82
CA ASN A 14 1.23 17.75 2.98
C ASN A 14 1.12 16.24 3.20
N ILE A 15 -0.10 15.72 3.19
CA ILE A 15 -0.44 14.30 3.18
C ILE A 15 -1.30 14.07 1.94
N PHE A 16 -0.70 13.47 0.93
CA PHE A 16 -1.39 12.99 -0.25
C PHE A 16 -2.07 11.66 0.07
N LEU A 17 -3.37 11.57 -0.17
CA LEU A 17 -4.17 10.37 0.01
C LEU A 17 -4.61 9.87 -1.35
N LEU A 18 -4.19 8.67 -1.73
CA LEU A 18 -4.71 8.02 -2.92
C LEU A 18 -6.12 7.51 -2.63
N VAL A 19 -7.12 8.02 -3.34
CA VAL A 19 -8.53 7.71 -3.09
C VAL A 19 -9.19 7.27 -4.39
N ARG A 20 -9.83 6.10 -4.33
CA ARG A 20 -10.63 5.59 -5.44
C ARG A 20 -11.86 6.45 -5.66
N SER A 21 -12.15 6.85 -6.90
CA SER A 21 -13.44 7.45 -7.24
C SER A 21 -14.59 6.45 -7.02
N LYS A 22 -15.77 6.91 -6.63
CA LYS A 22 -16.97 6.07 -6.54
C LYS A 22 -18.08 6.71 -7.38
N ARG A 23 -18.92 5.90 -8.04
CA ARG A 23 -20.07 6.43 -8.79
C ARG A 23 -20.91 7.32 -7.88
N GLY A 24 -21.07 8.59 -8.26
CA GLY A 24 -21.87 9.58 -7.54
C GLY A 24 -21.20 10.25 -6.33
N LYS A 25 -19.89 10.03 -6.09
CA LYS A 25 -19.12 10.77 -5.08
C LYS A 25 -17.73 11.12 -5.62
N ASP A 26 -17.36 12.39 -5.55
CA ASP A 26 -16.00 12.82 -5.86
C ASP A 26 -15.02 12.44 -4.74
N ILE A 27 -13.73 12.63 -5.00
CA ILE A 27 -12.65 12.24 -4.09
C ILE A 27 -12.59 13.09 -2.82
N PHE A 28 -13.06 14.34 -2.84
CA PHE A 28 -13.03 15.24 -1.69
C PHE A 28 -14.06 14.82 -0.64
N SER A 29 -15.30 14.56 -1.05
CA SER A 29 -16.31 14.01 -0.12
C SER A 29 -15.88 12.68 0.49
N ARG A 30 -15.18 11.82 -0.28
CA ARG A 30 -14.64 10.57 0.28
C ARG A 30 -13.56 10.81 1.33
N VAL A 31 -12.73 11.85 1.16
CA VAL A 31 -11.74 12.23 2.17
C VAL A 31 -12.43 12.77 3.41
N GLU A 32 -13.44 13.63 3.26
CA GLU A 32 -14.23 14.15 4.39
C GLU A 32 -14.85 13.02 5.21
N GLU A 33 -15.50 12.05 4.55
CA GLU A 33 -16.08 10.87 5.21
C GLU A 33 -15.08 10.06 6.03
N ILE A 34 -13.80 9.99 5.60
CA ILE A 34 -12.75 9.33 6.41
C ILE A 34 -12.58 10.06 7.74
N PHE A 35 -12.59 11.38 7.71
CA PHE A 35 -12.38 12.20 8.91
C PHE A 35 -13.64 12.39 9.75
N ASP A 36 -14.83 12.02 9.29
CA ASP A 36 -16.07 12.05 10.08
C ASP A 36 -16.13 10.99 11.19
N ASP A 37 -15.25 9.98 11.13
CA ASP A 37 -15.13 8.98 12.19
C ASP A 37 -14.70 9.62 13.52
N ALA A 38 -15.38 9.26 14.61
CA ALA A 38 -15.13 9.75 15.97
C ALA A 38 -13.68 9.53 16.45
N MET A 39 -12.93 8.58 15.85
CA MET A 39 -11.51 8.41 16.15
C MET A 39 -10.67 9.66 15.86
N PHE A 40 -11.17 10.54 14.97
CA PHE A 40 -10.50 11.78 14.61
C PHE A 40 -10.88 12.96 15.49
N ASP A 41 -11.89 12.89 16.35
CA ASP A 41 -12.36 14.06 17.13
C ASP A 41 -11.24 14.68 17.98
N LYS A 42 -10.50 13.86 18.71
CA LYS A 42 -9.35 14.32 19.49
C LYS A 42 -8.22 14.86 18.59
N MET A 43 -8.05 14.31 17.39
CA MET A 43 -7.10 14.85 16.42
C MET A 43 -7.54 16.23 15.93
N LYS A 44 -8.81 16.41 15.59
CA LYS A 44 -9.35 17.71 15.15
C LYS A 44 -9.20 18.78 16.23
N GLN A 45 -9.35 18.43 17.50
CA GLN A 45 -9.10 19.34 18.63
C GLN A 45 -7.62 19.73 18.76
N THR A 46 -6.70 18.78 18.53
CA THR A 46 -5.25 19.00 18.68
C THR A 46 -4.59 19.57 17.42
N CYS A 47 -5.21 19.38 16.25
CA CYS A 47 -4.80 19.90 14.94
C CYS A 47 -6.02 20.49 14.21
N PRO A 48 -6.52 21.68 14.59
CA PRO A 48 -7.75 22.24 14.01
C PRO A 48 -7.69 22.54 12.51
N LYS A 49 -6.48 22.74 11.96
CA LYS A 49 -6.23 23.00 10.52
C LYS A 49 -5.66 21.77 9.81
N TYR A 50 -6.09 20.57 10.19
CA TYR A 50 -5.56 19.32 9.64
C TYR A 50 -5.85 19.19 8.14
N ASP A 51 -7.03 19.65 7.71
CA ASP A 51 -7.56 19.65 6.36
C ASP A 51 -6.65 20.40 5.38
N HIS A 52 -6.04 21.51 5.83
CA HIS A 52 -5.04 22.25 5.04
C HIS A 52 -3.82 21.40 4.67
N LYS A 53 -3.55 20.32 5.41
CA LYS A 53 -2.46 19.38 5.14
C LYS A 53 -2.89 18.21 4.28
N ILE A 54 -4.18 17.99 4.03
CA ILE A 54 -4.65 16.83 3.25
C ILE A 54 -4.78 17.20 1.77
N ARG A 55 -4.33 16.32 0.88
CA ARG A 55 -4.47 16.43 -0.56
C ARG A 55 -5.04 15.12 -1.10
N ALA A 56 -6.27 15.15 -1.63
CA ALA A 56 -6.84 13.99 -2.28
C ALA A 56 -6.18 13.80 -3.66
N VAL A 57 -5.82 12.56 -4.00
CA VAL A 57 -5.35 12.17 -5.33
C VAL A 57 -6.25 11.05 -5.82
N ALA A 58 -6.85 11.22 -7.00
CA ALA A 58 -7.63 10.16 -7.60
C ALA A 58 -6.72 9.00 -8.02
N GLY A 59 -7.07 7.78 -7.63
CA GLY A 59 -6.39 6.58 -8.10
C GLY A 59 -7.02 5.28 -7.61
N ASP A 60 -6.70 4.20 -8.30
CA ASP A 60 -7.22 2.86 -8.05
C ASP A 60 -6.14 1.82 -8.33
N CYS A 61 -5.84 0.97 -7.34
CA CYS A 61 -4.90 -0.14 -7.47
C CYS A 61 -5.33 -1.18 -8.53
N MET A 62 -6.60 -1.15 -8.95
CA MET A 62 -7.09 -1.96 -10.07
C MET A 62 -6.69 -1.44 -11.45
N GLN A 63 -6.21 -0.19 -11.54
CA GLN A 63 -5.85 0.45 -12.80
C GLN A 63 -4.33 0.44 -13.03
N PRO A 64 -3.86 0.33 -14.28
CA PRO A 64 -2.44 0.49 -14.61
C PRO A 64 -1.91 1.84 -14.10
N GLY A 65 -0.71 1.84 -13.52
CA GLY A 65 -0.10 3.07 -12.99
C GLY A 65 -0.93 3.70 -11.88
N LEU A 66 -1.71 2.88 -11.16
CA LEU A 66 -2.66 3.28 -10.12
C LEU A 66 -3.79 4.20 -10.61
N GLY A 67 -3.98 4.37 -11.92
CA GLY A 67 -4.99 5.27 -12.49
C GLY A 67 -4.79 6.75 -12.13
N ILE A 68 -3.57 7.14 -11.73
CA ILE A 68 -3.22 8.51 -11.38
C ILE A 68 -3.10 9.35 -12.65
N SER A 69 -3.66 10.55 -12.65
CA SER A 69 -3.54 11.48 -13.78
C SER A 69 -2.08 11.90 -14.02
N PRO A 70 -1.66 12.22 -15.25
CA PRO A 70 -0.31 12.70 -15.49
C PRO A 70 0.07 13.93 -14.65
N SER A 71 -0.86 14.86 -14.44
CA SER A 71 -0.65 16.05 -13.60
C SER A 71 -0.47 15.71 -12.12
N ASP A 72 -1.29 14.79 -11.58
CA ASP A 72 -1.11 14.37 -10.18
C ASP A 72 0.18 13.58 -10.00
N ARG A 73 0.57 12.77 -10.99
CA ARG A 73 1.83 12.04 -11.00
C ARG A 73 3.02 12.99 -10.92
N GLU A 74 3.00 14.08 -11.69
CA GLU A 74 4.01 15.13 -11.61
C GLU A 74 4.06 15.76 -10.22
N VAL A 75 2.90 16.15 -9.66
CA VAL A 75 2.84 16.70 -8.30
C VAL A 75 3.44 15.74 -7.27
N LEU A 76 3.12 14.44 -7.35
CA LEU A 76 3.64 13.43 -6.43
C LEU A 76 5.16 13.24 -6.57
N THR A 77 5.65 13.11 -7.81
CA THR A 77 7.08 12.89 -8.10
C THR A 77 7.95 14.08 -7.68
N GLU A 78 7.44 15.30 -7.81
CA GLU A 78 8.11 16.50 -7.32
C GLU A 78 8.08 16.59 -5.80
N ASN A 79 6.94 16.36 -5.15
CA ASN A 79 6.70 16.82 -3.78
C ASN A 79 6.84 15.76 -2.69
N VAL A 80 6.60 14.48 -2.99
CA VAL A 80 6.57 13.43 -1.96
C VAL A 80 7.97 13.02 -1.51
N ASN A 81 8.13 12.82 -0.20
CA ASN A 81 9.38 12.39 0.41
C ASN A 81 9.23 11.05 1.14
N ILE A 82 8.03 10.72 1.61
CA ILE A 82 7.76 9.49 2.35
C ILE A 82 6.54 8.82 1.72
N VAL A 83 6.63 7.53 1.42
CA VAL A 83 5.51 6.75 0.91
C VAL A 83 5.15 5.68 1.92
N PHE A 84 3.87 5.59 2.26
CA PHE A 84 3.31 4.46 2.99
C PHE A 84 2.39 3.70 2.05
N HIS A 85 2.76 2.45 1.72
CA HIS A 85 1.93 1.57 0.92
C HIS A 85 1.25 0.54 1.81
N LEU A 86 -0.05 0.76 2.06
CA LEU A 86 -0.90 -0.12 2.87
C LEU A 86 -2.03 -0.76 2.05
N ALA A 87 -2.34 -0.21 0.87
CA ALA A 87 -3.39 -0.75 0.00
C ALA A 87 -3.21 -2.25 -0.22
N ALA A 88 -4.25 -3.00 0.14
CA ALA A 88 -4.36 -4.43 -0.07
C ALA A 88 -5.83 -4.84 0.00
N THR A 89 -6.20 -5.86 -0.76
CA THR A 89 -7.39 -6.64 -0.43
C THR A 89 -6.99 -7.67 0.61
N VAL A 90 -7.61 -7.57 1.79
CA VAL A 90 -7.37 -8.45 2.95
C VAL A 90 -8.41 -9.57 3.06
N ARG A 91 -9.31 -9.68 2.09
CA ARG A 91 -10.32 -10.73 2.02
C ARG A 91 -9.64 -12.06 1.75
N PHE A 92 -9.85 -13.04 2.62
CA PHE A 92 -9.23 -14.36 2.49
C PHE A 92 -9.78 -15.16 1.29
N ASP A 93 -11.00 -14.85 0.86
CA ASP A 93 -11.74 -15.46 -0.24
C ASP A 93 -11.74 -14.61 -1.53
N GLU A 94 -10.86 -13.61 -1.62
CA GLU A 94 -10.74 -12.79 -2.82
C GLU A 94 -10.33 -13.62 -4.04
N LYS A 95 -10.92 -13.31 -5.20
CA LYS A 95 -10.53 -13.94 -6.47
C LYS A 95 -9.05 -13.71 -6.75
N MET A 96 -8.35 -14.76 -7.19
CA MET A 96 -6.90 -14.73 -7.42
C MET A 96 -6.46 -13.57 -8.31
N LYS A 97 -7.14 -13.30 -9.43
CA LYS A 97 -6.82 -12.18 -10.33
C LYS A 97 -6.97 -10.81 -9.65
N THR A 98 -8.05 -10.59 -8.92
CA THR A 98 -8.27 -9.34 -8.18
C THR A 98 -7.19 -9.16 -7.11
N ALA A 99 -6.89 -10.21 -6.35
CA ALA A 99 -5.84 -10.17 -5.33
C ALA A 99 -4.45 -9.93 -5.94
N MET A 100 -4.12 -10.56 -7.06
CA MET A 100 -2.88 -10.32 -7.80
C MET A 100 -2.79 -8.89 -8.33
N GLN A 101 -3.90 -8.34 -8.84
CA GLN A 101 -3.93 -6.95 -9.29
C GLN A 101 -3.65 -5.98 -8.13
N ILE A 102 -4.39 -6.11 -7.02
CA ILE A 102 -4.32 -5.15 -5.90
C ILE A 102 -3.06 -5.34 -5.06
N ASN A 103 -2.71 -6.57 -4.70
CA ASN A 103 -1.64 -6.81 -3.73
C ASN A 103 -0.26 -6.88 -4.39
N VAL A 104 -0.17 -7.32 -5.65
CA VAL A 104 1.11 -7.57 -6.35
C VAL A 104 1.38 -6.52 -7.41
N LYS A 105 0.51 -6.37 -8.42
CA LYS A 105 0.76 -5.43 -9.52
C LYS A 105 0.71 -3.98 -9.07
N ALA A 106 -0.26 -3.59 -8.24
CA ALA A 106 -0.28 -2.25 -7.69
C ALA A 106 0.94 -1.95 -6.80
N CYS A 107 1.49 -2.96 -6.10
CA CYS A 107 2.75 -2.78 -5.37
C CYS A 107 3.90 -2.44 -6.32
N ARG A 108 3.98 -3.10 -7.49
CA ARG A 108 4.95 -2.73 -8.53
C ARG A 108 4.72 -1.31 -9.02
N ASP A 109 3.49 -0.95 -9.36
CA ASP A 109 3.14 0.39 -9.85
C ASP A 109 3.45 1.49 -8.83
N VAL A 110 3.27 1.23 -7.53
CA VAL A 110 3.70 2.13 -6.44
C VAL A 110 5.21 2.29 -6.40
N LEU A 111 5.97 1.20 -6.52
CA LEU A 111 7.44 1.24 -6.52
C LEU A 111 7.98 1.95 -7.76
N ASP A 112 7.35 1.77 -8.91
CA ASP A 112 7.67 2.48 -10.15
C ASP A 112 7.42 3.99 -10.00
N LEU A 113 6.31 4.38 -9.36
CA LEU A 113 6.06 5.78 -9.00
C LEU A 113 7.12 6.32 -8.02
N CYS A 114 7.53 5.52 -7.03
CA CYS A 114 8.55 5.91 -6.06
C CYS A 114 9.91 6.12 -6.73
N HIS A 115 10.24 5.34 -7.76
CA HIS A 115 11.50 5.48 -8.49
C HIS A 115 11.66 6.86 -9.13
N ASP A 116 10.55 7.44 -9.58
CA ASP A 116 10.53 8.76 -10.19
C ASP A 116 10.47 9.93 -9.18
N MET A 117 10.35 9.64 -7.87
CA MET A 117 10.27 10.68 -6.84
C MET A 117 11.64 11.31 -6.56
N LYS A 118 11.79 12.58 -6.91
CA LYS A 118 13.07 13.32 -6.84
C LYS A 118 13.61 13.51 -5.42
N ARG A 119 12.73 13.42 -4.42
CA ARG A 119 13.06 13.72 -3.01
C ARG A 119 12.69 12.58 -2.08
N LEU A 120 12.62 11.34 -2.59
CA LEU A 120 12.29 10.16 -1.80
C LEU A 120 13.30 9.94 -0.67
N LYS A 121 12.79 9.78 0.56
CA LYS A 121 13.56 9.52 1.78
C LYS A 121 13.19 8.19 2.42
N SER A 122 11.97 7.71 2.21
CA SER A 122 11.54 6.42 2.75
C SER A 122 10.31 5.89 2.01
N VAL A 123 10.29 4.59 1.76
CA VAL A 123 9.07 3.84 1.40
C VAL A 123 8.81 2.80 2.50
N ILE A 124 7.61 2.78 3.05
CA ILE A 124 7.18 1.78 4.00
C ILE A 124 6.14 0.89 3.33
N TYR A 125 6.53 -0.34 3.04
CA TYR A 125 5.62 -1.37 2.55
C TYR A 125 5.01 -2.15 3.72
N VAL A 126 3.67 -2.19 3.80
CA VAL A 126 2.97 -2.97 4.82
C VAL A 126 2.58 -4.32 4.24
N SER A 127 3.29 -5.35 4.69
CA SER A 127 3.00 -6.77 4.42
C SER A 127 2.10 -7.33 5.52
N THR A 128 2.32 -8.57 5.95
CA THR A 128 1.65 -9.19 7.10
C THR A 128 2.54 -10.26 7.74
N ALA A 129 2.41 -10.51 9.03
CA ALA A 129 3.14 -11.59 9.71
C ALA A 129 2.75 -12.99 9.21
N TYR A 130 1.64 -13.10 8.46
CA TYR A 130 1.12 -14.36 7.94
C TYR A 130 1.65 -14.74 6.55
N THR A 131 2.50 -13.92 5.91
CA THR A 131 3.06 -14.23 4.59
C THR A 131 3.90 -15.50 4.58
N GLN A 132 4.57 -15.80 5.69
CA GLN A 132 5.39 -17.00 5.89
C GLN A 132 4.74 -18.02 6.82
N CYS A 133 3.41 -18.08 6.86
CA CYS A 133 2.68 -19.11 7.62
C CYS A 133 3.03 -20.58 7.28
N PRO A 134 3.63 -20.93 6.12
CA PRO A 134 4.17 -22.29 5.92
C PRO A 134 5.46 -22.59 6.70
N GLN A 135 6.12 -21.57 7.28
CA GLN A 135 7.36 -21.71 8.03
C GLN A 135 7.06 -21.83 9.53
N ALA A 136 7.79 -22.70 10.21
CA ALA A 136 7.68 -22.85 11.67
C ALA A 136 8.35 -21.70 12.43
N VAL A 137 9.41 -21.11 11.86
CA VAL A 137 10.17 -20.00 12.43
C VAL A 137 10.33 -18.94 11.35
N VAL A 138 10.07 -17.67 11.71
CA VAL A 138 10.09 -16.53 10.79
C VAL A 138 11.02 -15.44 11.33
N ASP A 139 12.15 -15.26 10.67
CA ASP A 139 13.10 -14.17 10.86
C ASP A 139 12.81 -12.95 9.97
N GLU A 140 13.40 -11.80 10.31
CA GLU A 140 13.36 -10.55 9.53
C GLU A 140 14.28 -10.60 8.29
N ARG A 141 13.87 -11.40 7.31
CA ARG A 141 14.52 -11.50 5.99
C ARG A 141 13.50 -11.62 4.87
N PHE A 142 13.98 -11.49 3.64
CA PHE A 142 13.22 -11.92 2.47
C PHE A 142 13.24 -13.44 2.36
N TYR A 143 12.11 -14.01 1.95
CA TYR A 143 11.94 -15.44 1.71
C TYR A 143 11.74 -15.68 0.22
N GLU A 144 12.07 -16.88 -0.24
CA GLU A 144 11.67 -17.32 -1.57
C GLU A 144 10.13 -17.28 -1.67
N PRO A 145 9.57 -16.65 -2.72
CA PRO A 145 8.13 -16.58 -2.89
C PRO A 145 7.55 -17.96 -3.26
N PRO A 146 6.24 -18.17 -3.09
CA PRO A 146 5.56 -19.37 -3.58
C PRO A 146 5.77 -19.60 -5.08
N MET A 147 5.82 -18.50 -5.83
CA MET A 147 6.20 -18.44 -7.24
C MET A 147 6.76 -17.04 -7.51
N GLU A 148 7.73 -16.94 -8.42
CA GLU A 148 8.30 -15.65 -8.82
C GLU A 148 7.22 -14.66 -9.29
N SER A 149 7.32 -13.42 -8.81
CA SER A 149 6.32 -12.37 -9.06
C SER A 149 5.98 -12.18 -10.53
N GLU A 150 6.98 -12.01 -11.40
CA GLU A 150 6.77 -11.80 -12.84
C GLU A 150 6.10 -13.00 -13.53
N LYS A 151 6.41 -14.23 -13.11
CA LYS A 151 5.76 -15.44 -13.64
C LYS A 151 4.29 -15.48 -13.24
N MET A 152 3.96 -15.14 -11.99
CA MET A 152 2.56 -15.10 -11.55
C MET A 152 1.78 -13.96 -12.19
N ILE A 153 2.40 -12.78 -12.36
CA ILE A 153 1.80 -11.66 -13.09
C ILE A 153 1.44 -12.12 -14.50
N HIS A 154 2.41 -12.67 -15.24
CA HIS A 154 2.19 -13.16 -16.61
C HIS A 154 1.11 -14.25 -16.68
N LEU A 155 1.15 -15.23 -15.78
CA LEU A 155 0.12 -16.27 -15.70
C LEU A 155 -1.27 -15.63 -15.55
N THR A 156 -1.44 -14.71 -14.60
CA THR A 156 -2.74 -14.07 -14.36
C THR A 156 -3.22 -13.19 -15.50
N ASP A 157 -2.31 -12.64 -16.32
CA ASP A 157 -2.65 -11.87 -17.52
C ASP A 157 -3.11 -12.74 -18.68
N CYS A 158 -2.55 -13.95 -18.81
CA CYS A 158 -2.83 -14.83 -19.95
C CYS A 158 -4.03 -15.75 -19.77
N VAL A 159 -4.44 -16.07 -18.54
CA VAL A 159 -5.53 -17.02 -18.29
C VAL A 159 -6.87 -16.31 -18.08
N THR A 160 -7.98 -17.00 -18.31
CA THR A 160 -9.33 -16.49 -18.00
C THR A 160 -9.65 -16.61 -16.51
N ASP A 161 -10.68 -15.89 -16.05
CA ASP A 161 -11.15 -15.95 -14.66
C ASP A 161 -11.56 -17.38 -14.26
N GLY A 162 -12.30 -18.07 -15.14
CA GLY A 162 -12.71 -19.45 -14.88
C GLY A 162 -11.53 -20.44 -14.85
N MET A 163 -10.46 -20.19 -15.61
CA MET A 163 -9.26 -21.03 -15.58
C MET A 163 -8.44 -20.79 -14.32
N ILE A 164 -8.17 -19.52 -13.95
CA ILE A 164 -7.40 -19.22 -12.74
C ILE A 164 -8.10 -19.73 -11.49
N GLU A 165 -9.44 -19.62 -11.42
CA GLU A 165 -10.22 -20.12 -10.28
C GLU A 165 -10.06 -21.64 -10.11
N LYS A 166 -10.08 -22.40 -11.22
CA LYS A 166 -9.87 -23.86 -11.21
C LYS A 166 -8.47 -24.27 -10.74
N ILE A 167 -7.43 -23.51 -11.10
CA ILE A 167 -6.04 -23.84 -10.72
C ILE A 167 -5.61 -23.20 -9.40
N THR A 168 -6.40 -22.26 -8.85
CA THR A 168 -6.08 -21.55 -7.60
C THR A 168 -5.78 -22.49 -6.43
N PRO A 169 -6.55 -23.58 -6.17
CA PRO A 169 -6.22 -24.51 -5.09
C PRO A 169 -4.83 -25.14 -5.24
N VAL A 170 -4.39 -25.40 -6.47
CA VAL A 170 -3.06 -25.94 -6.77
C VAL A 170 -1.98 -24.88 -6.58
N LEU A 171 -2.24 -23.65 -7.02
CA LEU A 171 -1.31 -22.53 -6.88
C LEU A 171 -1.06 -22.16 -5.42
N LEU A 172 -2.11 -22.15 -4.58
CA LEU A 172 -2.00 -21.82 -3.16
C LEU A 172 -1.04 -22.76 -2.44
N GLY A 173 -1.02 -24.04 -2.81
CA GLY A 173 -0.11 -25.04 -2.23
C GLY A 173 -0.20 -25.06 -0.70
N LYS A 174 0.83 -24.55 -0.02
CA LYS A 174 0.91 -24.50 1.45
C LYS A 174 0.24 -23.26 2.07
N TRP A 175 -0.10 -22.25 1.28
CA TRP A 175 -0.72 -21.04 1.79
C TRP A 175 -2.22 -21.26 1.99
N PRO A 176 -2.77 -20.87 3.16
CA PRO A 176 -4.15 -21.18 3.51
C PRO A 176 -5.18 -20.36 2.73
N ASN A 177 -4.77 -19.24 2.11
CA ASN A 177 -5.68 -18.33 1.41
C ASN A 177 -4.95 -17.42 0.41
N THR A 178 -5.73 -16.81 -0.48
CA THR A 178 -5.25 -15.88 -1.52
C THR A 178 -4.53 -14.66 -0.94
N TYR A 179 -4.95 -14.16 0.22
CA TYR A 179 -4.34 -12.98 0.84
C TYR A 179 -2.87 -13.22 1.23
N THR A 180 -2.61 -14.25 2.04
CA THR A 180 -1.26 -14.59 2.50
C THR A 180 -0.35 -14.98 1.32
N PHE A 181 -0.90 -15.70 0.35
CA PHE A 181 -0.21 -16.07 -0.89
C PHE A 181 0.22 -14.84 -1.70
N THR A 182 -0.72 -13.93 -2.00
CA THR A 182 -0.43 -12.74 -2.81
C THR A 182 0.45 -11.73 -2.08
N LYS A 183 0.33 -11.60 -0.76
CA LYS A 183 1.28 -10.79 0.03
C LYS A 183 2.68 -11.38 0.01
N ALA A 184 2.85 -12.71 0.06
CA ALA A 184 4.17 -13.33 -0.07
C ALA A 184 4.80 -13.07 -1.45
N ILE A 185 4.00 -13.07 -2.53
CA ILE A 185 4.46 -12.68 -3.87
C ILE A 185 4.79 -11.18 -3.94
N ALA A 186 4.00 -10.34 -3.29
CA ALA A 186 4.26 -8.90 -3.26
C ALA A 186 5.58 -8.56 -2.55
N GLU A 187 5.97 -9.31 -1.51
CA GLU A 187 7.31 -9.17 -0.91
C GLU A 187 8.44 -9.46 -1.92
N ASP A 188 8.23 -10.34 -2.90
CA ASP A 188 9.16 -10.58 -4.00
C ASP A 188 9.25 -9.39 -4.96
N VAL A 189 8.12 -8.73 -5.24
CA VAL A 189 8.09 -7.46 -5.98
C VAL A 189 8.89 -6.39 -5.24
N VAL A 190 8.66 -6.23 -3.93
CA VAL A 190 9.42 -5.28 -3.11
C VAL A 190 10.92 -5.60 -3.21
N ARG A 191 11.31 -6.85 -2.99
CA ARG A 191 12.71 -7.29 -3.04
C ARG A 191 13.40 -6.97 -4.37
N LYS A 192 12.71 -7.18 -5.50
CA LYS A 192 13.27 -6.99 -6.85
C LYS A 192 13.25 -5.54 -7.30
N ASN A 193 12.17 -4.81 -7.01
CA ASN A 193 11.94 -3.46 -7.53
C ASN A 193 12.44 -2.37 -6.57
N SER A 194 12.84 -2.69 -5.33
CA SER A 194 13.34 -1.69 -4.36
C SER A 194 14.82 -1.31 -4.52
N ARG A 195 15.52 -1.80 -5.54
CA ARG A 195 16.97 -1.58 -5.68
C ARG A 195 17.27 -0.09 -5.78
N GLY A 196 18.11 0.41 -4.87
CA GLY A 196 18.49 1.83 -4.81
C GLY A 196 17.47 2.74 -4.10
N MET A 197 16.37 2.19 -3.57
CA MET A 197 15.37 2.94 -2.81
C MET A 197 15.46 2.66 -1.30
N PRO A 198 15.17 3.66 -0.43
CA PRO A 198 15.15 3.49 1.02
C PRO A 198 13.85 2.81 1.49
N VAL A 199 13.73 1.50 1.24
CA VAL A 199 12.51 0.74 1.53
C VAL A 199 12.62 -0.02 2.86
N GLY A 200 11.62 0.18 3.72
CA GLY A 200 11.37 -0.65 4.90
C GLY A 200 10.11 -1.49 4.69
N MET A 201 10.14 -2.75 5.12
CA MET A 201 8.99 -3.64 5.11
C MET A 201 8.52 -3.92 6.53
N PHE A 202 7.23 -3.75 6.77
CA PHE A 202 6.61 -4.00 8.06
C PHE A 202 5.57 -5.11 7.94
N ARG A 203 5.70 -6.17 8.74
CA ARG A 203 4.81 -7.35 8.77
C ARG A 203 3.90 -7.34 10.02
N PRO A 204 2.77 -6.62 10.02
CA PRO A 204 1.84 -6.64 11.15
C PRO A 204 1.15 -8.01 11.31
N GLY A 205 1.01 -8.45 12.56
CA GLY A 205 0.09 -9.55 12.95
C GLY A 205 -1.29 -9.04 13.35
N ILE A 206 -2.18 -9.93 13.81
CA ILE A 206 -3.44 -9.55 14.45
C ILE A 206 -3.13 -9.02 15.86
N GLY A 207 -3.22 -7.69 16.04
CA GLY A 207 -3.00 -7.03 17.32
C GLY A 207 -2.95 -5.50 17.22
N LYS A 208 -3.18 -4.79 18.33
CA LYS A 208 -3.07 -3.32 18.38
C LYS A 208 -1.61 -2.88 18.16
N LEU A 209 -1.38 -2.09 17.12
CA LEU A 209 -0.12 -1.40 16.87
C LEU A 209 0.06 -0.25 17.87
N ASN A 210 0.77 -0.52 18.96
CA ASN A 210 1.21 0.50 19.91
C ASN A 210 2.63 0.94 19.56
N SER A 211 2.74 1.97 18.72
CA SER A 211 3.84 2.94 18.59
C SER A 211 4.26 3.17 17.13
N ILE A 212 4.29 4.44 16.76
CA ILE A 212 5.15 4.97 15.70
C ILE A 212 6.05 5.95 16.46
N HIS A 213 7.35 5.68 16.53
CA HIS A 213 8.29 6.59 17.17
C HIS A 213 8.52 7.84 16.31
N ASN A 214 8.83 8.97 16.97
CA ASN A 214 8.97 10.29 16.37
C ASN A 214 9.95 10.29 15.19
N LEU A 215 9.44 10.52 13.98
CA LEU A 215 10.25 10.74 12.79
C LEU A 215 10.70 12.21 12.75
N SER A 216 11.83 12.52 13.40
CA SER A 216 12.47 13.84 13.41
C SER A 216 13.22 14.13 12.10
N TYR A 217 12.57 14.76 11.10
CA TYR A 217 13.26 15.45 10.00
C TYR A 217 12.40 16.62 9.48
N SER A 218 13.04 17.70 9.03
CA SER A 218 12.43 18.93 8.53
C SER A 218 11.64 18.73 7.23
N ARG A 219 10.44 19.35 7.15
CA ARG A 219 9.50 19.45 6.00
C ARG A 219 9.25 18.14 5.23
N LYS A 220 8.12 17.49 5.50
CA LYS A 220 7.75 16.20 4.90
C LYS A 220 6.43 16.28 4.15
N ALA A 221 6.40 15.75 2.94
CA ALA A 221 5.16 15.31 2.30
C ALA A 221 5.08 13.78 2.30
N ALA A 222 3.94 13.24 2.75
CA ALA A 222 3.67 11.81 2.78
C ALA A 222 2.62 11.43 1.72
N LEU A 223 2.86 10.38 0.96
CA LEU A 223 1.83 9.70 0.17
C LEU A 223 1.36 8.48 0.95
N CYS A 224 0.06 8.41 1.25
CA CYS A 224 -0.58 7.20 1.76
C CYS A 224 -1.34 6.55 0.61
N VAL A 225 -0.87 5.36 0.23
CA VAL A 225 -1.51 4.47 -0.76
C VAL A 225 -2.26 3.38 -0.04
#